data_AF-A0A6A1TP68-F1
#
_entry.id   AF-A0A6A1TP68-F1
#
_cell.length_a   1.000
_cell.length_b   1.000
_cell.length_c   1.000
_cell.angle_alpha   90.00
_cell.angle_beta   90.00
_cell.angle_gamma   90.00
#
_symmetry.space_group_name_H-M   'P 1'
#
loop_
_entity.id
_entity.type
_entity.pdbx_description
1 polymer ?
#
loop_
_entity_poly.entity_id
_entity_poly.type
_entity_poly.pdbx_seq_one_letter_code
_entity_poly.pdbx_strand_id
1 'polypeptide(L)'
;MGIEDLRARQRQSIMQSQQRQLGFEYAQEIDMKSKNVESIRAAHPELFHPSVGDVSDGWTNLVDSFLAEFNDLGEGMVSPGEVRFERTNSGLKAFAWANPEMHWSPEKARTVVELQRHLNMSSRETCEWCGNGHAGLVTLGERVTFFLCEEHKLKAEAKLTAQIEAFDARVRFREEMSILFQPMSVMSLQVGDHNMSILQKALLDIKLIVEERDLIGKVLITKVMESEGQLFLSARCDQANPASQFEIQDIVKHAEWQSNQASLAAGKGDDDDA
;
A
#
# COMPACT_ATOMS: atom_id res chain seq x y z
N MET A 1 -26.04 4.02 -23.05
CA MET A 1 -24.87 4.30 -22.19
C MET A 1 -23.67 4.42 -23.10
N GLY A 2 -22.99 5.56 -23.10
CA GLY A 2 -21.89 5.81 -24.05
C GLY A 2 -20.63 5.01 -23.69
N ILE A 3 -19.77 4.75 -24.67
CA ILE A 3 -18.45 4.15 -24.44
C ILE A 3 -17.61 5.03 -23.49
N GLU A 4 -17.81 6.35 -23.53
CA GLU A 4 -17.16 7.30 -22.64
C GLU A 4 -17.60 7.15 -21.17
N ASP A 5 -18.90 6.90 -20.91
CA ASP A 5 -19.40 6.62 -19.55
C ASP A 5 -18.80 5.34 -18.97
N LEU A 6 -18.64 4.30 -19.80
CA LEU A 6 -18.03 3.04 -19.38
C LEU A 6 -16.55 3.22 -19.04
N ARG A 7 -15.82 4.01 -19.85
CA ARG A 7 -14.42 4.34 -19.60
C ARG A 7 -14.24 5.20 -18.35
N ALA A 8 -15.10 6.19 -18.13
CA ALA A 8 -15.07 7.03 -16.93
C ALA A 8 -15.30 6.22 -15.65
N ARG A 9 -16.30 5.32 -15.65
CA ARG A 9 -16.54 4.40 -14.53
C ARG A 9 -15.39 3.44 -14.30
N GLN A 10 -14.78 2.93 -15.36
CA GLN A 10 -13.62 2.05 -15.25
C GLN A 10 -12.41 2.78 -14.65
N ARG A 11 -12.15 4.02 -15.07
CA ARG A 11 -11.12 4.88 -14.47
C ARG A 11 -11.39 5.10 -12.98
N GLN A 12 -12.62 5.46 -12.62
CA GLN A 12 -13.00 5.68 -11.22
C GLN A 12 -12.82 4.41 -10.35
N SER A 13 -13.23 3.26 -10.87
CA SER A 13 -13.06 1.96 -10.19
C SER A 13 -11.58 1.61 -9.96
N ILE A 14 -10.73 1.84 -10.97
CA ILE A 14 -9.29 1.59 -10.85
C ILE A 14 -8.63 2.56 -9.87
N MET A 15 -8.97 3.86 -9.92
CA MET A 15 -8.48 4.84 -8.95
C MET A 15 -8.87 4.46 -7.51
N GLN A 16 -10.11 4.03 -7.28
CA GLN A 16 -10.55 3.55 -5.97
C GLN A 16 -9.80 2.29 -5.53
N SER A 17 -9.49 1.37 -6.44
CA SER A 17 -8.70 0.18 -6.13
C SER A 17 -7.27 0.53 -5.72
N GLN A 18 -6.62 1.46 -6.42
CA GLN A 18 -5.27 1.91 -6.09
C GLN A 18 -5.22 2.68 -4.77
N GLN A 19 -6.20 3.54 -4.50
CA GLN A 19 -6.31 4.22 -3.22
C GLN A 19 -6.46 3.24 -2.05
N ARG A 20 -7.17 2.11 -2.24
CA ARG A 20 -7.24 1.04 -1.23
C ARG A 20 -5.92 0.33 -1.04
N GLN A 21 -5.21 0.02 -2.14
CA GLN A 21 -3.90 -0.61 -2.08
C GLN A 21 -2.89 0.28 -1.33
N LEU A 22 -2.87 1.57 -1.62
CA LEU A 22 -2.11 2.57 -0.87
C LEU A 22 -2.43 2.56 0.61
N GLY A 23 -3.71 2.56 0.95
CA GLY A 23 -4.16 2.48 2.33
C GLY A 23 -3.63 1.25 3.06
N PHE A 24 -3.53 0.12 2.35
CA PHE A 24 -2.98 -1.13 2.87
C PHE A 24 -1.45 -1.08 3.02
N GLU A 25 -0.74 -0.57 2.02
CA GLU A 25 0.72 -0.35 2.08
C GLU A 25 1.09 0.57 3.25
N TYR A 26 0.35 1.66 3.43
CA TYR A 26 0.55 2.54 4.59
C TYR A 26 0.16 1.88 5.91
N ALA A 27 -0.88 1.05 5.95
CA ALA A 27 -1.22 0.31 7.17
C ALA A 27 -0.07 -0.62 7.59
N GLN A 28 0.56 -1.31 6.64
CA GLN A 28 1.73 -2.15 6.93
C GLN A 28 2.98 -1.35 7.34
N GLU A 29 3.20 -0.17 6.75
CA GLU A 29 4.31 0.71 7.12
C GLU A 29 4.19 1.28 8.54
N ILE A 30 2.97 1.33 9.10
CA ILE A 30 2.74 1.91 10.43
C ILE A 30 2.63 0.90 11.55
N ASP A 31 2.48 -0.39 11.26
CA ASP A 31 2.38 -1.42 12.29
C ASP A 31 3.57 -1.33 13.26
N MET A 32 3.31 -1.63 14.53
CA MET A 32 4.32 -1.49 15.57
C MET A 32 5.51 -2.39 15.27
N LYS A 33 6.70 -1.80 15.25
CA LYS A 33 7.92 -2.54 14.93
C LYS A 33 8.18 -3.62 15.96
N SER A 34 8.70 -4.77 15.53
CA SER A 34 8.97 -5.93 16.39
C SER A 34 9.77 -5.58 17.65
N LYS A 35 10.77 -4.68 17.54
CA LYS A 35 11.55 -4.20 18.69
C LYS A 35 10.69 -3.52 19.76
N ASN A 36 9.71 -2.71 19.34
CA ASN A 36 8.81 -2.00 20.26
C ASN A 36 7.81 -2.97 20.89
N VAL A 37 7.27 -3.91 20.10
CA VAL A 37 6.41 -5.00 20.60
C VAL A 37 7.15 -5.84 21.64
N GLU A 38 8.40 -6.21 21.39
CA GLU A 38 9.24 -6.96 22.33
C GLU A 38 9.55 -6.16 23.59
N SER A 39 9.82 -4.87 23.46
CA SER A 39 10.04 -3.97 24.60
C SER A 39 8.80 -3.91 25.51
N ILE A 40 7.61 -3.71 24.93
CA ILE A 40 6.34 -3.69 25.68
C ILE A 40 6.08 -5.06 26.33
N ARG A 41 6.30 -6.15 25.60
CA ARG A 41 6.16 -7.52 26.14
C ARG A 41 7.08 -7.78 27.32
N ALA A 42 8.32 -7.29 27.26
CA ALA A 42 9.29 -7.45 28.34
C ALA A 42 8.93 -6.61 29.57
N ALA A 43 8.38 -5.41 29.36
CA ALA A 43 7.96 -4.52 30.44
C ALA A 43 6.66 -4.98 31.14
N HIS A 44 5.69 -5.48 30.37
CA HIS A 44 4.34 -5.82 30.87
C HIS A 44 3.94 -7.25 30.49
N PRO A 45 4.68 -8.29 30.92
CA PRO A 45 4.49 -9.66 30.44
C PRO A 45 3.10 -10.24 30.76
N GLU A 46 2.51 -9.86 31.89
CA GLU A 46 1.20 -10.35 32.33
C GLU A 46 0.01 -9.65 31.64
N LEU A 47 0.24 -8.47 31.06
CA LEU A 47 -0.79 -7.68 30.38
C LEU A 47 -0.63 -7.69 28.85
N PHE A 48 0.44 -8.30 28.35
CA PHE A 48 0.75 -8.31 26.93
C PHE A 48 -0.30 -9.11 26.15
N HIS A 49 -0.89 -8.47 25.15
CA HIS A 49 -1.77 -9.10 24.17
C HIS A 49 -1.19 -8.92 22.75
N PRO A 50 -1.28 -9.92 21.86
CA PRO A 50 -0.73 -9.85 20.50
C PRO A 50 -1.20 -8.65 19.67
N SER A 51 -2.39 -8.12 19.96
CA SER A 51 -2.94 -6.94 19.28
C SER A 51 -2.09 -5.67 19.43
N VAL A 52 -1.11 -5.64 20.33
CA VAL A 52 -0.14 -4.53 20.41
C VAL A 52 0.63 -4.37 19.10
N GLY A 53 0.88 -5.47 18.39
CA GLY A 53 1.54 -5.44 17.07
C GLY A 53 0.72 -4.75 15.99
N ASP A 54 -0.62 -4.79 16.09
CA ASP A 54 -1.55 -4.19 15.13
C ASP A 54 -1.80 -2.69 15.38
N VAL A 55 -1.09 -2.11 16.35
CA VAL A 55 -1.18 -0.68 16.70
C VAL A 55 -0.08 0.08 15.98
N SER A 56 -0.32 1.36 15.67
CA SER A 56 0.68 2.19 14.99
C SER A 56 1.94 2.39 15.85
N ASP A 57 3.13 2.28 15.25
CA ASP A 57 4.45 2.38 15.90
C ASP A 57 4.62 3.68 16.70
N GLY A 58 4.10 4.80 16.18
CA GLY A 58 4.12 6.10 16.86
C GLY A 58 3.35 6.12 18.18
N TRP A 59 2.43 5.17 18.40
CA TRP A 59 1.66 5.07 19.64
C TRP A 59 2.29 4.13 20.68
N THR A 60 3.50 3.62 20.44
CA THR A 60 4.24 2.75 21.39
C THR A 60 4.22 3.30 22.82
N ASN A 61 4.56 4.57 23.02
CA ASN A 61 4.59 5.19 24.35
C ASN A 61 3.20 5.31 24.98
N LEU A 62 2.14 5.51 24.18
CA LEU A 62 0.77 5.57 24.70
C LEU A 62 0.31 4.21 25.20
N VAL A 63 0.65 3.14 24.47
CA VAL A 63 0.37 1.76 24.87
C VAL A 63 1.15 1.41 26.14
N ASP A 64 2.44 1.72 26.18
CA ASP A 64 3.30 1.46 27.34
C ASP A 64 2.79 2.18 28.60
N SER A 65 2.49 3.48 28.52
CA SER A 65 1.91 4.24 29.63
C SER A 65 0.57 3.69 30.08
N PHE A 66 -0.33 3.34 29.15
CA PHE A 66 -1.62 2.76 29.51
C PHE A 66 -1.45 1.44 30.27
N LEU A 67 -0.56 0.56 29.80
CA LEU A 67 -0.31 -0.73 30.45
C LEU A 67 0.30 -0.55 31.84
N ALA A 68 1.23 0.40 32.01
CA ALA A 68 1.80 0.73 33.31
C ALA A 68 0.71 1.22 34.29
N GLU A 69 -0.09 2.21 33.88
CA GLU A 69 -1.16 2.76 34.71
C GLU A 69 -2.27 1.74 35.00
N PHE A 70 -2.58 0.85 34.05
CA PHE A 70 -3.52 -0.23 34.26
C PHE A 70 -2.97 -1.24 35.27
N ASN A 71 -1.68 -1.62 35.15
CA ASN A 71 -1.01 -2.54 36.06
C ASN A 71 -1.05 -2.06 37.53
N ASP A 72 -0.91 -0.76 37.74
CA ASP A 72 -0.98 -0.13 39.08
C ASP A 72 -2.34 -0.31 39.77
N LEU A 73 -3.38 -0.71 39.04
CA LEU A 73 -4.68 -1.05 39.63
C LEU A 73 -4.69 -2.43 40.30
N GLY A 74 -3.72 -3.29 39.99
CA GLY A 74 -3.56 -4.63 40.58
C GLY A 74 -3.40 -4.60 42.11
N GLU A 75 -3.54 -5.77 42.74
CA GLU A 75 -3.38 -5.92 44.19
C GLU A 75 -2.32 -6.96 44.51
N GLY A 76 -1.19 -6.51 45.07
CA GLY A 76 -0.08 -7.39 45.40
C GLY A 76 0.54 -8.00 44.14
N MET A 77 0.39 -9.32 43.98
CA MET A 77 0.89 -10.09 42.84
C MET A 77 -0.22 -10.48 41.84
N VAL A 78 -1.42 -9.93 42.01
CA VAL A 78 -2.57 -10.24 41.15
C VAL A 78 -2.70 -9.16 40.08
N SER A 79 -2.56 -9.55 38.82
CA SER A 79 -2.79 -8.68 37.66
C SER A 79 -4.23 -8.12 37.67
N PRO A 80 -4.42 -6.84 37.30
CA PRO A 80 -5.73 -6.21 37.19
C PRO A 80 -6.66 -6.90 36.18
N GLY A 81 -6.11 -7.59 35.18
CA GLY A 81 -6.88 -8.28 34.15
C GLY A 81 -6.18 -8.32 32.79
N GLU A 82 -6.97 -8.41 31.73
CA GLU A 82 -6.48 -8.50 30.35
C GLU A 82 -6.81 -7.22 29.57
N VAL A 83 -5.93 -6.83 28.65
CA VAL A 83 -6.13 -5.66 27.79
C VAL A 83 -5.90 -6.02 26.33
N ARG A 84 -6.82 -5.61 25.46
CA ARG A 84 -6.67 -5.66 24.00
C ARG A 84 -6.74 -4.25 23.42
N PHE A 85 -5.89 -3.98 22.44
CA PHE A 85 -5.89 -2.72 21.70
C PHE A 85 -6.52 -2.90 20.32
N GLU A 86 -7.18 -1.85 19.84
CA GLU A 86 -7.72 -1.78 18.49
C GLU A 86 -7.54 -0.37 17.95
N ARG A 87 -6.87 -0.26 16.80
CA ARG A 87 -6.75 0.97 16.04
C ARG A 87 -8.04 1.18 15.25
N THR A 88 -8.70 2.33 15.46
CA THR A 88 -9.95 2.69 14.78
C THR A 88 -9.82 4.03 14.06
N ASN A 89 -10.78 4.35 13.19
CA ASN A 89 -10.82 5.67 12.51
C ASN A 89 -11.00 6.86 13.48
N SER A 90 -11.34 6.59 14.74
CA SER A 90 -11.46 7.60 15.81
C SER A 90 -10.34 7.49 16.86
N GLY A 91 -9.22 6.86 16.52
CA GLY A 91 -8.04 6.72 17.38
C GLY A 91 -7.90 5.31 17.95
N LEU A 92 -7.07 5.18 18.97
CA LEU A 92 -6.80 3.94 19.68
C LEU A 92 -7.90 3.65 20.72
N LYS A 93 -8.34 2.39 20.79
CA LYS A 93 -9.23 1.90 21.85
C LYS A 93 -8.53 0.79 22.62
N ALA A 94 -8.67 0.81 23.94
CA ALA A 94 -8.29 -0.29 24.80
C ALA A 94 -9.55 -0.95 25.37
N PHE A 95 -9.64 -2.26 25.24
CA PHE A 95 -10.67 -3.11 25.85
C PHE A 95 -10.03 -3.82 27.03
N ALA A 96 -10.47 -3.50 28.23
CA ALA A 96 -9.97 -4.09 29.46
C ALA A 96 -11.03 -5.04 30.03
N TRP A 97 -10.61 -6.25 30.40
CA TRP A 97 -11.42 -7.23 31.10
C TRP A 97 -10.88 -7.42 32.51
N ALA A 98 -11.76 -7.36 33.49
CA ALA A 98 -11.40 -7.54 34.89
C ALA A 98 -10.91 -8.96 35.15
N ASN A 99 -9.82 -9.10 35.90
CA ASN A 99 -9.40 -10.39 36.44
C ASN A 99 -10.51 -10.92 37.39
N PRO A 100 -11.07 -12.12 37.15
CA PRO A 100 -12.11 -12.69 38.01
C PRO A 100 -11.68 -12.92 39.46
N GLU A 101 -10.38 -13.09 39.71
CA GLU A 101 -9.81 -13.28 41.05
C GLU A 101 -9.70 -11.96 41.82
N MET A 102 -9.78 -10.84 41.11
CA MET A 102 -9.70 -9.50 41.68
C MET A 102 -11.10 -8.90 41.86
N HIS A 103 -11.40 -8.42 43.06
CA HIS A 103 -12.64 -7.73 43.33
C HIS A 103 -12.51 -6.26 42.91
N TRP A 104 -12.88 -5.95 41.66
CA TRP A 104 -12.88 -4.56 41.18
C TRP A 104 -13.82 -3.69 42.00
N SER A 105 -13.26 -2.69 42.69
CA SER A 105 -14.07 -1.66 43.32
C SER A 105 -14.69 -0.73 42.27
N PRO A 106 -15.80 -0.05 42.58
CA PRO A 106 -16.36 0.98 41.70
C PRO A 106 -15.35 2.09 41.36
N GLU A 107 -14.41 2.42 42.26
CA GLU A 107 -13.36 3.39 41.96
C GLU A 107 -12.41 2.86 40.89
N LYS A 108 -11.92 1.61 41.01
CA LYS A 108 -11.01 1.01 40.02
C LYS A 108 -11.66 0.90 38.65
N ALA A 109 -12.92 0.45 38.59
CA ALA A 109 -13.68 0.39 37.35
C ALA A 109 -13.79 1.78 36.68
N ARG A 110 -14.01 2.83 37.48
CA ARG A 110 -14.03 4.21 36.98
C ARG A 110 -12.66 4.65 36.46
N THR A 111 -11.58 4.35 37.18
CA THR A 111 -10.22 4.68 36.74
C THR A 111 -9.90 4.04 35.38
N VAL A 112 -10.29 2.77 35.17
CA VAL A 112 -10.11 2.12 33.86
C VAL A 112 -10.83 2.86 32.74
N VAL A 113 -12.06 3.31 32.98
CA VAL A 113 -12.81 4.10 32.00
C VAL A 113 -12.12 5.44 31.72
N GLU A 114 -11.54 6.08 32.74
CA GLU A 114 -10.78 7.32 32.60
C GLU A 114 -9.49 7.09 31.79
N LEU A 115 -8.75 6.01 32.05
CA LEU A 115 -7.57 5.60 31.27
C LEU A 115 -7.93 5.33 29.80
N GLN A 116 -9.01 4.58 29.53
CA GLN A 116 -9.46 4.28 28.17
C GLN A 116 -9.81 5.55 27.39
N ARG A 117 -10.47 6.51 28.06
CA ARG A 117 -10.80 7.81 27.47
C ARG A 117 -9.56 8.63 27.20
N HIS A 118 -8.63 8.69 28.16
CA HIS A 118 -7.38 9.40 28.01
C HIS A 118 -6.57 8.85 26.84
N LEU A 119 -6.38 7.53 26.78
CA LEU A 119 -5.72 6.86 25.65
C LEU A 119 -6.35 7.23 24.31
N ASN A 120 -7.68 7.18 24.22
CA ASN A 120 -8.38 7.51 22.98
C ASN A 120 -8.16 8.97 22.57
N MET A 121 -8.21 9.92 23.50
CA MET A 121 -7.95 11.33 23.20
C MET A 121 -6.49 11.56 22.80
N SER A 122 -5.55 11.07 23.60
CA SER A 122 -4.10 11.22 23.36
C SER A 122 -3.68 10.61 22.03
N SER A 123 -4.27 9.48 21.62
CA SER A 123 -4.01 8.88 20.31
C SER A 123 -4.42 9.76 19.13
N ARG A 124 -5.45 10.61 19.28
CA ARG A 124 -5.88 11.54 18.21
C ARG A 124 -4.95 12.73 18.05
N GLU A 125 -4.24 13.07 19.11
CA GLU A 125 -3.29 14.18 19.16
C GLU A 125 -1.86 13.72 18.89
N THR A 126 -1.63 12.41 18.81
CA THR A 126 -0.31 11.79 18.64
C THR A 126 -0.18 11.17 17.25
N CYS A 127 0.90 11.49 16.55
CA CYS A 127 1.12 11.02 15.20
C CYS A 127 1.36 9.51 15.17
N GLU A 128 0.62 8.80 14.32
CA GLU A 128 0.73 7.35 14.13
C GLU A 128 2.12 6.91 13.63
N TRP A 129 2.87 7.78 12.96
CA TRP A 129 4.17 7.43 12.34
C TRP A 129 5.37 7.71 13.25
N CYS A 130 5.37 8.84 13.96
CA CYS A 130 6.53 9.26 14.75
C CYS A 130 6.26 9.45 16.23
N GLY A 131 5.01 9.38 16.68
CA GLY A 131 4.65 9.58 18.08
C GLY A 131 4.73 11.02 18.58
N ASN A 132 5.00 12.00 17.71
CA ASN A 132 4.97 13.41 18.09
C ASN A 132 3.53 13.89 18.27
N GLY A 133 3.32 14.82 19.21
CA GLY A 133 2.04 15.50 19.41
C GLY A 133 1.64 16.41 18.23
N HIS A 134 0.48 17.04 18.35
CA HIS A 134 -0.13 17.92 17.34
C HIS A 134 -0.53 17.19 16.04
N ALA A 135 -0.92 15.92 16.16
CA ALA A 135 -1.51 15.20 15.05
C ALA A 135 -2.93 15.69 14.76
N GLY A 136 -3.31 15.61 13.50
CA GLY A 136 -4.66 15.86 13.03
C GLY A 136 -5.16 14.68 12.19
N LEU A 137 -6.49 14.58 12.07
CA LEU A 137 -7.11 13.59 11.19
C LEU A 137 -6.78 13.93 9.73
N VAL A 138 -6.11 13.01 9.05
CA VAL A 138 -5.79 13.06 7.63
C VAL A 138 -6.50 11.92 6.92
N THR A 139 -7.30 12.26 5.91
CA THR A 139 -7.99 11.28 5.08
C THR A 139 -7.22 11.07 3.80
N LEU A 140 -6.66 9.88 3.60
CA LEU A 140 -6.01 9.46 2.37
C LEU A 140 -7.02 8.61 1.55
N GLY A 141 -7.50 9.18 0.45
CA GLY A 141 -8.55 8.57 -0.38
C GLY A 141 -9.93 8.56 0.28
N GLU A 142 -10.83 7.68 -0.15
CA GLU A 142 -12.24 7.66 0.33
C GLU A 142 -12.45 6.96 1.68
N ARG A 143 -11.53 6.10 2.15
CA ARG A 143 -11.81 5.18 3.26
C ARG A 143 -10.73 5.06 4.33
N VAL A 144 -9.55 5.65 4.12
CA VAL A 144 -8.42 5.45 5.02
C VAL A 144 -8.09 6.76 5.70
N THR A 145 -8.17 6.75 7.02
CA THR A 145 -7.93 7.91 7.87
C THR A 145 -6.77 7.61 8.78
N PHE A 146 -5.85 8.55 8.97
CA PHE A 146 -4.72 8.47 9.88
C PHE A 146 -4.64 9.72 10.76
N PHE A 147 -4.01 9.63 11.92
CA PHE A 147 -3.62 10.77 12.74
C PHE A 147 -2.15 11.09 12.46
N LEU A 148 -1.89 12.17 11.72
CA LEU A 148 -0.55 12.55 11.28
C LEU A 148 -0.21 13.97 11.73
N CYS A 149 1.06 14.20 12.06
CA CYS A 149 1.58 15.56 12.18
C CYS A 149 1.71 16.21 10.81
N GLU A 150 1.91 17.53 10.77
CA GLU A 150 1.96 18.32 9.53
C GLU A 150 3.03 17.81 8.53
N GLU A 151 4.21 17.44 9.01
CA GLU A 151 5.29 16.93 8.16
C GLU A 151 4.90 15.61 7.48
N HIS A 152 4.33 14.66 8.24
CA HIS A 152 3.92 13.37 7.71
C HIS A 152 2.67 13.45 6.84
N LYS A 153 1.78 14.40 7.14
CA LYS A 153 0.66 14.75 6.26
C LYS A 153 1.16 15.15 4.87
N LEU A 154 2.11 16.09 4.81
CA LEU A 154 2.67 16.56 3.53
C LEU A 154 3.37 15.43 2.76
N LYS A 155 4.12 14.57 3.45
CA LYS A 155 4.76 13.38 2.84
C LYS A 155 3.72 12.41 2.26
N ALA A 156 2.66 12.13 3.02
CA ALA A 156 1.60 11.22 2.59
C ALA A 156 0.81 11.77 1.38
N GLU A 157 0.48 13.06 1.39
CA GLU A 157 -0.19 13.76 0.28
C GLU A 157 0.70 13.78 -0.97
N ALA A 158 2.01 14.02 -0.83
CA ALA A 158 2.96 14.00 -1.94
C ALA A 158 3.08 12.61 -2.58
N LYS A 159 3.21 11.54 -1.77
CA LYS A 159 3.27 10.15 -2.27
C LYS A 159 1.94 9.74 -2.93
N LEU A 160 0.79 10.16 -2.40
CA LEU A 160 -0.52 9.96 -3.05
C LEU A 160 -0.60 10.68 -4.40
N THR A 161 -0.17 11.95 -4.45
CA THR A 161 -0.18 12.75 -5.68
C THR A 161 0.71 12.13 -6.75
N ALA A 162 1.94 11.74 -6.39
CA ALA A 162 2.87 11.09 -7.31
C ALA A 162 2.30 9.78 -7.89
N GLN A 163 1.59 8.98 -7.09
CA GLN A 163 0.97 7.76 -7.59
C GLN A 163 -0.24 8.03 -8.50
N ILE A 164 -1.06 9.04 -8.19
CA ILE A 164 -2.15 9.48 -9.08
C ILE A 164 -1.58 9.97 -10.41
N GLU A 165 -0.53 10.78 -10.38
CA GLU A 165 0.14 11.28 -11.60
C GLU A 165 0.75 10.13 -12.42
N ALA A 166 1.40 9.17 -11.76
CA ALA A 166 1.92 7.97 -12.42
C ALA A 166 0.80 7.15 -13.08
N PHE A 167 -0.35 7.03 -12.41
CA PHE A 167 -1.52 6.36 -12.97
C PHE A 167 -2.08 7.11 -14.19
N ASP A 168 -2.28 8.42 -14.08
CA ASP A 168 -2.78 9.26 -15.19
C ASP A 168 -1.81 9.24 -16.39
N ALA A 169 -0.49 9.19 -16.13
CA ALA A 169 0.51 8.98 -17.17
C ALA A 169 0.34 7.62 -17.87
N ARG A 170 0.10 6.53 -17.12
CA ARG A 170 -0.17 5.20 -17.70
C ARG A 170 -1.46 5.18 -18.52
N VAL A 171 -2.50 5.88 -18.07
CA VAL A 171 -3.78 6.01 -18.80
C VAL A 171 -3.58 6.77 -20.12
N ARG A 172 -2.90 7.93 -20.09
CA ARG A 172 -2.58 8.70 -21.31
C ARG A 172 -1.74 7.87 -22.28
N PHE A 173 -0.71 7.21 -21.78
CA PHE A 173 0.13 6.33 -22.58
C PHE A 173 -0.67 5.21 -23.26
N ARG A 174 -1.62 4.60 -22.55
CA ARG A 174 -2.53 3.60 -23.13
C ARG A 174 -3.39 4.18 -24.27
N GLU A 175 -3.88 5.40 -24.12
CA GLU A 175 -4.66 6.07 -25.18
C GLU A 175 -3.80 6.34 -26.41
N GLU A 176 -2.58 6.82 -26.21
CA GLU A 176 -1.61 7.05 -27.30
C GLU A 176 -1.22 5.76 -28.03
N MET A 177 -1.14 4.64 -27.31
CA MET A 177 -0.81 3.32 -27.86
C MET A 177 -2.03 2.55 -28.37
N SER A 178 -3.24 3.12 -28.28
CA SER A 178 -4.49 2.43 -28.64
C SER A 178 -4.52 1.86 -30.06
N ILE A 179 -3.77 2.47 -30.99
CA ILE A 179 -3.64 2.01 -32.38
C ILE A 179 -2.97 0.63 -32.52
N LEU A 180 -2.16 0.24 -31.52
CA LEU A 180 -1.46 -1.05 -31.48
C LEU A 180 -2.30 -2.16 -30.86
N PHE A 181 -3.48 -1.84 -30.31
CA PHE A 181 -4.31 -2.78 -29.58
C PHE A 181 -5.62 -3.04 -30.31
N GLN A 182 -6.23 -4.20 -30.05
CA GLN A 182 -7.56 -4.46 -30.59
C GLN A 182 -8.59 -3.50 -29.93
N PRO A 183 -9.59 -2.98 -30.68
CA PRO A 183 -10.56 -2.00 -30.17
C PRO A 183 -11.33 -2.43 -28.91
N MET A 184 -11.44 -3.74 -28.67
CA MET A 184 -12.13 -4.35 -27.53
C MET A 184 -11.18 -4.93 -26.48
N SER A 185 -9.86 -4.82 -26.66
CA SER A 185 -8.91 -5.32 -25.68
C SER A 185 -8.88 -4.39 -24.47
N VAL A 186 -9.48 -4.86 -23.38
CA VAL A 186 -9.30 -4.27 -22.05
C VAL A 186 -7.97 -4.79 -21.50
N MET A 187 -6.86 -4.46 -22.16
CA MET A 187 -5.56 -4.79 -21.62
C MET A 187 -5.27 -3.87 -20.44
N SER A 188 -5.28 -4.46 -19.26
CA SER A 188 -4.71 -3.85 -18.06
C SER A 188 -3.20 -4.00 -18.18
N LEU A 189 -2.47 -2.89 -18.31
CA LEU A 189 -1.01 -2.89 -18.22
C LEU A 189 -0.63 -3.01 -16.74
N GLN A 190 -0.83 -4.19 -16.16
CA GLN A 190 -0.39 -4.51 -14.80
C GLN A 190 1.08 -4.90 -14.86
N VAL A 191 1.92 -3.89 -15.06
CA VAL A 191 3.37 -4.02 -15.09
C VAL A 191 3.94 -3.10 -14.01
N GLY A 192 4.89 -3.63 -13.23
CA GLY A 192 5.62 -2.92 -12.20
C GLY A 192 6.43 -1.76 -12.76
N ASP A 193 6.80 -0.82 -11.90
CA ASP A 193 7.42 0.44 -12.33
C ASP A 193 8.74 0.23 -13.10
N HIS A 194 9.55 -0.76 -12.71
CA HIS A 194 10.81 -1.08 -13.39
C HIS A 194 10.58 -1.54 -14.83
N ASN A 195 9.62 -2.45 -15.03
CA ASN A 195 9.26 -2.99 -16.34
C ASN A 195 8.43 -2.02 -17.19
N MET A 196 7.76 -1.04 -16.56
CA MET A 196 6.94 -0.07 -17.28
C MET A 196 7.77 0.78 -18.25
N SER A 197 8.99 1.18 -17.85
CA SER A 197 9.89 1.95 -18.73
C SER A 197 10.32 1.16 -19.98
N ILE A 198 10.63 -0.13 -19.80
CA ILE A 198 11.01 -1.07 -20.87
C ILE A 198 9.83 -1.28 -21.82
N LEU A 199 8.64 -1.52 -21.25
CA LEU A 199 7.40 -1.66 -22.00
C LEU A 199 7.08 -0.40 -22.82
N GLN A 200 7.20 0.78 -22.22
CA GLN A 200 6.91 2.05 -22.89
C GLN A 200 7.80 2.24 -24.10
N LYS A 201 9.10 2.03 -23.94
CA LYS A 201 10.07 2.13 -25.03
C LYS A 201 9.73 1.17 -26.17
N ALA A 202 9.49 -0.11 -25.85
CA ALA A 202 9.17 -1.13 -26.83
C ALA A 202 7.90 -0.78 -27.64
N LEU A 203 6.84 -0.33 -26.96
CA LEU A 203 5.59 0.04 -27.62
C LEU A 203 5.72 1.31 -28.48
N LEU A 204 6.51 2.30 -28.03
CA LEU A 204 6.80 3.49 -28.84
C LEU A 204 7.60 3.15 -30.09
N ASP A 205 8.61 2.30 -29.98
CA ASP A 205 9.43 1.86 -31.11
C ASP A 205 8.57 1.07 -32.13
N ILE A 206 7.70 0.18 -31.64
CA ILE A 206 6.74 -0.55 -32.49
C ILE A 206 5.75 0.43 -33.13
N LYS A 207 5.24 1.42 -32.39
CA LYS A 207 4.33 2.45 -32.91
C LYS A 207 4.96 3.20 -34.08
N LEU A 208 6.21 3.64 -33.95
CA LEU A 208 6.92 4.34 -35.02
C LEU A 208 6.97 3.51 -36.30
N ILE A 209 7.36 2.23 -36.20
CA ILE A 209 7.39 1.32 -37.35
C ILE A 209 5.99 1.17 -37.97
N VAL A 210 4.96 1.06 -37.14
CA VAL A 210 3.57 0.88 -37.58
C VAL A 210 3.04 2.12 -38.30
N GLU A 211 3.37 3.32 -37.82
CA GLU A 211 2.96 4.58 -38.42
C GLU A 211 3.74 4.87 -39.72
N GLU A 212 5.07 4.74 -39.71
CA GLU A 212 5.92 5.01 -40.87
C GLU A 212 5.63 4.10 -42.06
N ARG A 213 5.19 2.87 -41.79
CA ARG A 213 4.96 1.83 -42.82
C ARG A 213 3.48 1.57 -43.11
N ASP A 214 2.57 2.40 -42.58
CA ASP A 214 1.12 2.29 -42.75
C ASP A 214 0.57 0.87 -42.41
N LEU A 215 1.00 0.37 -41.25
CA LEU A 215 0.63 -0.95 -40.73
C LEU A 215 -0.46 -0.90 -39.65
N ILE A 216 -1.14 0.24 -39.51
CA ILE A 216 -2.21 0.44 -38.51
C ILE A 216 -3.31 -0.62 -38.73
N GLY A 217 -3.68 -1.33 -37.66
CA GLY A 217 -4.65 -2.42 -37.71
C GLY A 217 -4.13 -3.75 -38.31
N LYS A 218 -2.91 -3.78 -38.86
CA LYS A 218 -2.24 -4.98 -39.38
C LYS A 218 -1.26 -5.59 -38.38
N VAL A 219 -0.76 -4.77 -37.46
CA VAL A 219 0.08 -5.16 -36.33
C VAL A 219 -0.70 -4.91 -35.05
N LEU A 220 -0.79 -5.93 -34.20
CA LEU A 220 -1.55 -5.88 -32.96
C LEU A 220 -0.72 -6.51 -31.83
N ILE A 221 -0.61 -5.81 -30.71
CA ILE A 221 -0.10 -6.38 -29.47
C ILE A 221 -1.21 -7.21 -28.84
N THR A 222 -0.95 -8.49 -28.66
CA THR A 222 -1.94 -9.48 -28.21
C THR A 222 -1.75 -9.89 -26.76
N LYS A 223 -0.56 -9.70 -26.20
CA LYS A 223 -0.23 -10.05 -24.81
C LYS A 223 0.80 -9.07 -24.25
N VAL A 224 0.51 -8.51 -23.08
CA VAL A 224 1.50 -7.92 -22.17
C VAL A 224 1.20 -8.51 -20.79
N MET A 225 2.20 -9.13 -20.18
CA MET A 225 2.09 -9.82 -18.89
C MET A 225 3.39 -9.65 -18.14
N GLU A 226 3.30 -9.49 -16.83
CA GLU A 226 4.43 -9.66 -15.94
C GLU A 226 4.25 -10.93 -15.10
N SER A 227 5.28 -11.74 -15.00
CA SER A 227 5.31 -12.93 -14.15
C SER A 227 6.68 -13.05 -13.51
N GLU A 228 6.73 -13.22 -12.19
CA GLU A 228 7.99 -13.35 -11.43
C GLU A 228 8.95 -12.17 -11.69
N GLY A 229 8.40 -10.96 -11.87
CA GLY A 229 9.18 -9.76 -12.15
C GLY A 229 9.68 -9.63 -13.60
N GLN A 230 9.39 -10.60 -14.48
CA GLN A 230 9.76 -10.61 -15.89
C GLN A 230 8.58 -10.24 -16.79
N LEU A 231 8.86 -9.39 -17.78
CA LEU A 231 7.93 -8.91 -18.79
C LEU A 231 7.85 -9.87 -19.98
N PHE A 232 6.63 -10.20 -20.41
CA PHE A 232 6.32 -11.01 -21.59
C PHE A 232 5.45 -10.24 -22.57
N LEU A 233 5.89 -10.12 -23.82
CA LEU A 233 5.18 -9.40 -24.89
C LEU A 233 4.92 -10.32 -26.07
N SER A 234 3.75 -10.13 -26.71
CA SER A 234 3.44 -10.78 -27.99
C SER A 234 2.82 -9.78 -28.96
N ALA A 235 3.35 -9.78 -30.18
CA ALA A 235 2.82 -9.02 -31.31
C ALA A 235 2.37 -10.00 -32.41
N ARG A 236 1.17 -9.76 -32.94
CA ARG A 236 0.62 -10.44 -34.11
C ARG A 236 0.72 -9.51 -35.30
N CYS A 237 1.27 -10.00 -36.41
CA CYS A 237 1.43 -9.25 -37.65
C CYS A 237 0.70 -9.98 -38.78
N ASP A 238 -0.52 -9.58 -39.11
CA ASP A 238 -1.35 -10.29 -40.09
C ASP A 238 -1.04 -9.91 -41.54
N GLN A 239 -0.53 -8.70 -41.79
CA GLN A 239 -0.28 -8.17 -43.14
C GLN A 239 0.99 -7.30 -43.24
N ALA A 240 1.91 -7.43 -42.28
CA ALA A 240 3.19 -6.73 -42.35
C ALA A 240 4.17 -7.49 -43.26
N ASN A 241 5.05 -6.77 -43.98
CA ASN A 241 6.11 -7.40 -44.74
C ASN A 241 7.11 -8.13 -43.80
N PRO A 242 7.86 -9.14 -44.28
CA PRO A 242 8.75 -9.94 -43.41
C PRO A 242 9.81 -9.12 -42.68
N ALA A 243 10.31 -8.03 -43.26
CA ALA A 243 11.29 -7.15 -42.62
C ALA A 243 10.68 -6.42 -41.40
N SER A 244 9.49 -5.82 -41.55
CA SER A 244 8.75 -5.21 -40.44
C SER A 244 8.38 -6.23 -39.37
N GLN A 245 7.99 -7.45 -39.76
CA GLN A 245 7.72 -8.51 -38.79
C GLN A 245 8.96 -8.85 -37.97
N PHE A 246 10.12 -8.97 -38.62
CA PHE A 246 11.38 -9.25 -37.94
C PHE A 246 11.76 -8.14 -36.97
N GLU A 247 11.70 -6.87 -37.40
CA GLU A 247 12.03 -5.72 -36.55
C GLU A 247 11.11 -5.62 -35.33
N ILE A 248 9.80 -5.81 -35.50
CA ILE A 248 8.83 -5.79 -34.39
C ILE A 248 9.11 -6.93 -33.41
N GLN A 249 9.41 -8.13 -33.91
CA GLN A 249 9.75 -9.27 -33.04
C GLN A 249 11.10 -9.07 -32.33
N ASP A 250 12.07 -8.41 -32.97
CA ASP A 250 13.35 -8.07 -32.35
C ASP A 250 13.15 -7.08 -31.19
N ILE A 251 12.33 -6.03 -31.37
CA ILE A 251 11.97 -5.10 -30.30
C ILE A 251 11.29 -5.84 -29.13
N VAL A 252 10.33 -6.72 -29.43
CA VAL A 252 9.66 -7.54 -28.41
C VAL A 252 10.68 -8.39 -27.64
N LYS A 253 11.55 -9.12 -28.34
CA LYS A 253 12.56 -9.98 -27.73
C LYS A 253 13.59 -9.19 -26.94
N HIS A 254 13.98 -8.02 -27.43
CA HIS A 254 14.89 -7.13 -26.74
C HIS A 254 14.28 -6.62 -25.42
N ALA A 255 13.00 -6.25 -25.43
CA ALA A 255 12.28 -5.82 -24.23
C ALA A 255 12.17 -6.95 -23.19
N GLU A 256 11.85 -8.17 -23.61
CA GLU A 256 11.82 -9.36 -22.73
C GLU A 256 13.21 -9.64 -22.14
N TRP A 257 14.27 -9.50 -22.95
CA TRP A 257 15.65 -9.68 -22.51
C TRP A 257 16.07 -8.60 -21.50
N GLN A 258 15.77 -7.33 -21.76
CA GLN A 258 16.07 -6.22 -20.85
C GLN A 258 15.35 -6.40 -19.50
N SER A 259 14.08 -6.81 -19.54
CA SER A 259 13.32 -7.11 -18.33
C SER A 259 13.97 -8.23 -17.53
N ASN A 260 14.34 -9.33 -18.18
CA ASN A 260 15.03 -10.43 -17.51
C ASN A 260 16.36 -9.99 -16.86
N GLN A 261 17.15 -9.16 -17.53
CA GLN A 261 18.37 -8.59 -16.95
C GLN A 261 18.07 -7.70 -15.72
N ALA A 262 17.01 -6.89 -15.79
CA ALA A 262 16.58 -6.05 -14.68
C ALA A 262 16.10 -6.89 -13.48
N SER A 263 15.32 -7.95 -13.72
CA SER A 263 14.86 -8.87 -12.66
C SER A 263 16.03 -9.59 -11.98
N LEU A 264 17.01 -10.07 -12.77
CA LEU A 264 18.21 -10.71 -12.24
C LEU A 264 19.11 -9.75 -11.44
N ALA A 265 19.19 -8.48 -11.84
CA ALA A 265 19.92 -7.46 -11.11
C ALA A 265 19.23 -7.12 -9.77
N ALA A 266 17.90 -7.05 -9.76
CA ALA A 266 17.11 -6.81 -8.56
C ALA A 266 17.22 -7.98 -7.54
N GLY A 267 17.22 -9.23 -8.02
CA GLY A 267 17.35 -10.41 -7.15
C GLY A 267 18.74 -10.62 -6.54
N LYS A 268 19.78 -9.97 -7.04
CA LYS A 268 21.15 -10.07 -6.49
C LYS A 268 21.41 -9.16 -5.29
N GLY A 269 20.47 -8.29 -4.93
CA GLY A 269 20.63 -7.36 -3.80
C GLY A 269 20.32 -7.96 -2.43
N ASP A 270 19.62 -9.10 -2.36
CA ASP A 270 19.10 -9.68 -1.11
C ASP A 270 19.87 -10.92 -0.62
N ASP A 271 20.81 -11.45 -1.40
CA ASP A 271 21.53 -12.70 -1.07
C ASP A 271 22.90 -12.49 -0.37
N ASP A 272 23.29 -11.25 -0.05
CA ASP A 272 24.57 -10.95 0.61
C ASP A 272 24.48 -10.83 2.16
N ASP A 273 23.32 -11.11 2.77
CA ASP A 273 23.14 -11.17 4.24
C ASP A 273 22.81 -12.60 4.73
N ALA A 274 23.69 -13.57 4.41
CA ALA A 274 23.68 -14.93 4.98
C ALA A 274 24.96 -15.25 5.75
#